data_AF-A0A1B7N0F1-F1
#
_entry.id   AF-A0A1B7N0F1-F1
#
_cell.length_a   1.000
_cell.length_b   1.000
_cell.length_c   1.000
_cell.angle_alpha   90.00
_cell.angle_beta   90.00
_cell.angle_gamma   90.00
#
_symmetry.space_group_name_H-M   'P 1'
#
loop_
_entity.id
_entity.type
_entity.pdbx_description
1 polymer ?
#
loop_
_entity_poly.entity_id
_entity_poly.type
_entity_poly.pdbx_seq_one_letter_code
_entity_poly.pdbx_strand_id
1 'polypeptide(L)'
;MESLPVDVSHPAVRDYLSLVRLQVLTPLSLLINIASLLVCSLIVSPSAGDIMKSHPTSISPSPRIIAAYVVAIFLGQIGYCVLLVIARKPETKAALVKAVGLSLVVANWLMALWAISWVLEFFLISTILLGLLVLCLLYSNIALLMYHPPTSSHPLDMALIHAPLRFFLILPLSLLFPYSLFITLGLFYSPGHPEHYTNFAWPGFGVAFGANILGLVVILMRCDIVWAVAATWICTSIWSARPKPAPVYITVILFTVLHPLALFGTLLYRRLSKREGRIALPTDEGHDTGSSGRRGPREVDAEALWGSG
;
A
#
# COMPACT_ATOMS: atom_id res chain seq x y z
N MET A 1 -0.56 12.93 -46.28
CA MET A 1 -0.40 13.09 -44.82
C MET A 1 1.08 12.97 -44.54
N GLU A 2 1.66 14.10 -44.12
CA GLU A 2 3.10 14.32 -43.97
C GLU A 2 3.72 13.25 -43.06
N SER A 3 4.80 12.65 -43.55
CA SER A 3 5.60 11.67 -42.82
C SER A 3 6.22 12.33 -41.58
N LEU A 4 5.55 12.21 -40.44
CA LEU A 4 6.19 12.41 -39.14
C LEU A 4 7.49 11.58 -39.13
N PRO A 5 8.66 12.14 -38.75
CA PRO A 5 9.95 11.44 -38.78
C PRO A 5 10.04 10.26 -37.79
N VAL A 6 8.92 9.88 -37.18
CA VAL A 6 8.81 8.88 -36.12
C VAL A 6 7.60 8.00 -36.43
N ASP A 7 7.84 6.71 -36.67
CA ASP A 7 6.80 5.72 -36.89
C ASP A 7 6.07 5.40 -35.57
N VAL A 8 4.95 6.08 -35.35
CA VAL A 8 4.05 5.91 -34.20
C VAL A 8 3.28 4.58 -34.21
N SER A 9 3.38 3.78 -35.28
CA SER A 9 2.78 2.45 -35.33
C SER A 9 3.66 1.37 -34.67
N HIS A 10 4.96 1.62 -34.52
CA HIS A 10 5.89 0.67 -33.90
C HIS A 10 5.67 0.56 -32.37
N PRO A 11 5.48 -0.66 -31.80
CA PRO A 11 5.26 -0.84 -30.35
C PRO A 11 6.33 -0.24 -29.44
N ALA A 12 7.60 -0.27 -29.83
CA ALA A 12 8.69 0.32 -29.04
C ALA A 12 8.61 1.85 -28.97
N VAL A 13 8.18 2.50 -30.05
CA VAL A 13 7.98 3.96 -30.10
C VAL A 13 6.78 4.36 -29.24
N ARG A 14 5.70 3.57 -29.22
CA ARG A 14 4.54 3.80 -28.34
C ARG A 14 4.89 3.66 -26.86
N ASP A 15 5.66 2.63 -26.51
CA ASP A 15 6.12 2.43 -25.14
C ASP A 15 7.04 3.57 -24.70
N TYR A 16 7.93 4.05 -25.58
CA TYR A 16 8.76 5.22 -25.31
C TYR A 16 7.94 6.52 -25.14
N LEU A 17 6.99 6.80 -26.05
CA LEU A 17 6.13 7.98 -25.96
C LEU A 17 5.23 7.97 -24.72
N SER A 18 4.70 6.81 -24.34
CA SER A 18 3.92 6.68 -23.10
C SER A 18 4.78 6.93 -21.86
N LEU A 19 6.03 6.45 -21.87
CA LEU A 19 7.00 6.67 -20.80
C LEU A 19 7.38 8.15 -20.66
N VAL A 20 7.63 8.84 -21.79
CA VAL A 20 7.91 10.28 -21.80
C VAL A 20 6.71 11.08 -21.28
N ARG A 21 5.49 10.76 -21.73
CA ARG A 21 4.26 11.39 -21.21
C ARG A 21 4.13 11.17 -19.71
N LEU A 22 4.43 9.97 -19.22
CA LEU A 22 4.36 9.66 -17.80
C LEU A 22 5.40 10.44 -16.98
N GLN A 23 6.63 10.54 -17.49
CA GLN A 23 7.71 11.28 -16.84
C GLN A 23 7.43 12.78 -16.71
N VAL A 24 6.60 13.35 -17.59
CA VAL A 24 6.17 14.75 -17.48
C VAL A 24 4.91 14.85 -16.62
N LEU A 25 3.93 13.97 -16.84
CA LEU A 25 2.60 14.08 -16.24
C LEU A 25 2.61 13.71 -14.74
N THR A 26 3.41 12.72 -14.32
CA THR A 26 3.46 12.31 -12.91
C THR A 26 4.04 13.40 -12.01
N PRO A 27 5.23 13.98 -12.26
CA PRO A 27 5.75 15.07 -11.44
C PRO A 27 4.85 16.30 -11.47
N LEU A 28 4.28 16.63 -12.63
CA LEU A 28 3.33 17.75 -12.76
C LEU A 28 2.09 17.55 -11.88
N SER A 29 1.47 16.35 -11.95
CA SER A 29 0.30 16.03 -11.13
C SER A 29 0.60 16.08 -9.63
N LEU A 30 1.79 15.62 -9.23
CA LEU A 30 2.26 15.67 -7.84
C LEU A 30 2.45 17.11 -7.36
N LEU A 31 3.08 17.97 -8.18
CA LEU A 31 3.26 19.38 -7.86
C LEU A 31 1.93 20.11 -7.68
N ILE A 32 0.97 19.84 -8.58
CA ILE A 32 -0.39 20.41 -8.47
C ILE A 32 -1.06 19.93 -7.19
N ASN A 33 -0.96 18.64 -6.85
CA ASN A 33 -1.51 18.10 -5.61
C ASN A 33 -0.90 18.75 -4.36
N ILE A 34 0.43 18.86 -4.31
CA ILE A 34 1.14 19.52 -3.21
C ILE A 34 0.72 20.99 -3.09
N ALA A 35 0.70 21.73 -4.21
CA ALA A 35 0.32 23.13 -4.23
C ALA A 35 -1.11 23.33 -3.73
N SER A 36 -2.08 22.56 -4.25
CA SER A 36 -3.47 22.62 -3.84
C SER A 36 -3.64 22.32 -2.35
N LEU A 37 -3.00 21.28 -1.83
CA LEU A 37 -3.06 20.94 -0.41
C LEU A 37 -2.43 22.01 0.48
N LEU A 38 -1.29 22.60 0.08
CA LEU A 38 -0.66 23.70 0.81
C LEU A 38 -1.54 24.95 0.83
N VAL A 39 -2.10 25.34 -0.32
CA VAL A 39 -3.03 26.48 -0.42
C VAL A 39 -4.24 26.25 0.49
N CYS A 40 -4.87 25.08 0.38
CA CYS A 40 -6.05 24.72 1.17
C CYS A 40 -5.77 24.60 2.67
N SER A 41 -4.53 24.27 3.07
CA SER A 41 -4.17 24.06 4.48
C SER A 41 -3.59 25.29 5.15
N LEU A 42 -2.93 26.20 4.41
CA LEU A 42 -2.14 27.30 4.97
C LEU A 42 -2.59 28.69 4.52
N ILE A 43 -3.20 28.82 3.34
CA ILE A 43 -3.51 30.13 2.74
C ILE A 43 -4.99 30.45 2.85
N VAL A 44 -5.87 29.48 2.55
CA VAL A 44 -7.31 29.68 2.58
C VAL A 44 -7.82 29.67 4.02
N SER A 45 -8.77 30.56 4.32
CA SER A 45 -9.48 30.64 5.60
C SER A 45 -10.99 30.55 5.35
N PRO A 46 -11.72 29.60 5.95
CA PRO A 46 -11.24 28.55 6.86
C PRO A 46 -10.27 27.57 6.17
N SER A 47 -9.24 27.12 6.89
CA SER A 47 -8.30 26.14 6.35
C SER A 47 -8.89 24.72 6.39
N ALA A 48 -8.31 23.79 5.63
CA ALA A 48 -8.70 22.37 5.68
C ALA A 48 -8.72 21.80 7.11
N GLY A 49 -7.77 22.24 7.95
CA GLY A 49 -7.71 21.87 9.36
C GLY A 49 -8.77 22.55 10.23
N ASP A 50 -9.23 23.75 9.87
CA ASP A 50 -10.31 24.43 10.58
C ASP A 50 -11.68 23.82 10.24
N ILE A 51 -11.89 23.41 8.99
CA ILE A 51 -13.06 22.60 8.59
C ILE A 51 -13.11 21.29 9.39
N MET A 52 -11.97 20.63 9.63
CA MET A 52 -11.93 19.43 10.48
C MET A 52 -12.33 19.73 11.93
N LYS A 53 -11.99 20.91 12.45
CA LYS A 53 -12.37 21.32 13.82
C LYS A 53 -13.84 21.73 13.91
N SER A 54 -14.41 22.31 12.85
CA SER A 54 -15.83 22.70 12.82
C SER A 54 -16.77 21.49 12.68
N HIS A 55 -16.30 20.39 12.10
CA HIS A 55 -17.07 19.14 11.94
C HIS A 55 -16.41 17.94 12.63
N PRO A 56 -16.34 17.92 13.98
CA PRO A 56 -15.72 16.82 14.70
C PRO A 56 -16.60 15.56 14.66
N THR A 57 -15.98 14.43 14.37
CA THR A 57 -16.61 13.10 14.32
C THR A 57 -15.99 12.16 15.36
N SER A 58 -16.59 10.99 15.54
CA SER A 58 -16.08 9.96 16.44
C SER A 58 -14.70 9.43 16.05
N ILE A 59 -14.29 9.60 14.79
CA ILE A 59 -12.98 9.18 14.25
C ILE A 59 -12.06 10.36 13.91
N SER A 60 -12.38 11.61 14.32
CA SER A 60 -11.53 12.77 14.04
C SER A 60 -10.08 12.54 14.48
N PRO A 61 -9.11 12.68 13.57
CA PRO A 61 -7.70 12.50 13.88
C PRO A 61 -7.07 13.78 14.41
N SER A 62 -5.84 13.67 14.94
CA SER A 62 -4.98 14.80 15.24
C SER A 62 -4.45 15.42 13.93
N PRO A 63 -4.75 16.70 13.64
CA PRO A 63 -4.34 17.33 12.38
C PRO A 63 -2.82 17.32 12.17
N ARG A 64 -2.04 17.49 13.25
CA ARG A 64 -0.56 17.50 13.18
C ARG A 64 0.00 16.15 12.76
N ILE A 65 -0.55 15.06 13.29
CA ILE A 65 -0.07 13.69 13.00
C ILE A 65 -0.43 13.30 11.57
N ILE A 66 -1.61 13.70 11.09
CA ILE A 66 -2.03 13.50 9.70
C ILE A 66 -1.22 14.36 8.73
N ALA A 67 -0.92 15.61 9.06
CA ALA A 67 -0.05 16.44 8.25
C ALA A 67 1.33 15.78 8.07
N ALA A 68 1.92 15.23 9.13
CA ALA A 68 3.16 14.47 9.06
C ALA A 68 3.04 13.21 8.17
N TYR A 69 1.91 12.50 8.25
CA TYR A 69 1.62 11.36 7.37
C TYR A 69 1.54 11.78 5.89
N VAL A 70 0.86 12.89 5.59
CA VAL A 70 0.75 13.45 4.23
C VAL A 70 2.11 13.87 3.69
N VAL A 71 2.96 14.49 4.52
CA VAL A 71 4.35 14.80 4.15
C VAL A 71 5.12 13.53 3.79
N ALA A 72 4.97 12.45 4.56
CA ALA A 72 5.61 11.17 4.25
C ALA A 72 5.14 10.58 2.90
N ILE A 73 3.84 10.69 2.57
CA ILE A 73 3.34 10.33 1.24
C ILE A 73 4.05 11.15 0.17
N PHE A 74 4.11 12.47 0.31
CA PHE A 74 4.72 13.33 -0.69
C PHE A 74 6.22 13.07 -0.87
N LEU A 75 6.96 12.86 0.21
CA LEU A 75 8.37 12.46 0.13
C LEU A 75 8.53 11.14 -0.63
N GLY A 76 7.66 10.17 -0.36
CA GLY A 76 7.65 8.89 -1.09
C GLY A 76 7.30 9.06 -2.57
N GLN A 77 6.34 9.92 -2.91
CA GLN A 77 5.98 10.20 -4.31
C GLN A 77 7.05 10.99 -5.06
N ILE A 78 7.77 11.90 -4.40
CA ILE A 78 8.96 12.55 -4.96
C ILE A 78 10.03 11.49 -5.25
N GLY A 79 10.28 10.57 -4.31
CA GLY A 79 11.18 9.43 -4.50
C GLY A 79 10.77 8.55 -5.70
N TYR A 80 9.47 8.30 -5.87
CA TYR A 80 8.92 7.61 -7.04
C TYR A 80 9.23 8.37 -8.35
N CYS A 81 9.04 9.69 -8.38
CA CYS A 81 9.34 10.52 -9.55
C CYS A 81 10.84 10.51 -9.90
N VAL A 82 11.72 10.56 -8.89
CA VAL A 82 13.17 10.43 -9.09
C VAL A 82 13.52 9.06 -9.67
N LEU A 83 12.89 8.00 -9.16
CA LEU A 83 13.08 6.64 -9.65
C LEU A 83 12.59 6.50 -11.11
N LEU A 84 11.48 7.13 -11.50
CA LEU A 84 11.01 7.17 -12.90
C LEU A 84 12.06 7.71 -13.89
N VAL A 85 12.86 8.69 -13.45
CA VAL A 85 13.89 9.33 -14.29
C VAL A 85 15.17 8.51 -14.30
N ILE A 86 15.58 7.97 -13.15
CA ILE A 86 16.86 7.29 -12.98
C ILE A 86 16.80 5.80 -13.39
N ALA A 87 15.63 5.16 -13.31
CA ALA A 87 15.50 3.73 -13.55
C ALA A 87 15.96 3.37 -14.97
N ARG A 88 17.04 2.57 -15.04
CA ARG A 88 17.57 2.05 -16.31
C ARG A 88 17.03 0.66 -16.64
N LYS A 89 16.53 -0.08 -15.65
CA LYS A 89 16.05 -1.46 -15.81
C LYS A 89 14.69 -1.50 -16.54
N PRO A 90 14.53 -2.38 -17.55
CA PRO A 90 13.29 -2.47 -18.32
C PRO A 90 12.11 -2.98 -17.48
N GLU A 91 12.37 -3.88 -16.52
CA GLU A 91 11.36 -4.43 -15.60
C GLU A 91 10.74 -3.35 -14.73
N THR A 92 11.58 -2.51 -14.12
CA THR A 92 11.14 -1.36 -13.32
C THR A 92 10.35 -0.38 -14.18
N LYS A 93 10.82 -0.06 -15.40
CA LYS A 93 10.08 0.80 -16.34
C LYS A 93 8.71 0.24 -16.72
N ALA A 94 8.59 -1.07 -16.92
CA ALA A 94 7.32 -1.71 -17.23
C ALA A 94 6.33 -1.63 -16.05
N ALA A 95 6.80 -1.88 -14.82
CA ALA A 95 5.96 -1.73 -13.62
C ALA A 95 5.49 -0.27 -13.45
N LEU A 96 6.38 0.69 -13.69
CA LEU A 96 6.08 2.11 -13.59
C LEU A 96 5.05 2.58 -14.63
N VAL A 97 5.22 2.19 -15.90
CA VAL A 97 4.36 2.66 -17.00
C VAL A 97 3.04 1.89 -17.09
N LYS A 98 3.08 0.56 -16.95
CA LYS A 98 1.91 -0.29 -17.21
C LYS A 98 1.04 -0.56 -15.99
N ALA A 99 1.60 -0.55 -14.77
CA ALA A 99 0.83 -0.91 -13.57
C ALA A 99 0.40 0.30 -12.73
N VAL A 100 1.22 1.36 -12.61
CA VAL A 100 1.02 2.40 -11.59
C VAL A 100 0.87 3.81 -12.16
N GLY A 101 1.57 4.13 -13.25
CA GLY A 101 1.78 5.50 -13.71
C GLY A 101 0.52 6.34 -13.88
N LEU A 102 -0.37 5.94 -14.79
CA LEU A 102 -1.55 6.75 -15.13
C LEU A 102 -2.54 6.84 -13.96
N SER A 103 -2.72 5.75 -13.22
CA SER A 103 -3.61 5.73 -12.06
C SER A 103 -3.08 6.61 -10.92
N LEU A 104 -1.75 6.66 -10.72
CA LEU A 104 -1.14 7.57 -9.74
C LEU A 104 -1.33 9.06 -10.13
N VAL A 105 -1.21 9.38 -11.42
CA VAL A 105 -1.53 10.72 -11.94
C VAL A 105 -2.98 11.08 -11.61
N VAL A 106 -3.92 10.20 -11.94
CA VAL A 106 -5.35 10.42 -11.66
C VAL A 106 -5.60 10.56 -10.16
N ALA A 107 -4.96 9.72 -9.34
CA ALA A 107 -5.05 9.81 -7.88
C ALA A 107 -4.56 11.17 -7.34
N ASN A 108 -3.47 11.71 -7.89
CA ASN A 108 -2.99 13.04 -7.50
C ASN A 108 -3.96 14.15 -7.87
N TRP A 109 -4.58 14.08 -9.05
CA TRP A 109 -5.63 15.03 -9.45
C TRP A 109 -6.88 14.91 -8.57
N LEU A 110 -7.34 13.70 -8.29
CA LEU A 110 -8.49 13.47 -7.41
C LEU A 110 -8.23 13.99 -6.00
N MET A 111 -7.02 13.80 -5.48
CA MET A 111 -6.62 14.31 -4.16
C MET A 111 -6.54 15.85 -4.13
N ALA A 112 -6.06 16.47 -5.22
CA ALA A 112 -6.01 17.93 -5.35
C ALA A 112 -7.43 18.52 -5.40
N LEU A 113 -8.31 17.96 -6.23
CA LEU A 113 -9.70 18.38 -6.35
C LEU A 113 -10.48 18.12 -5.06
N TRP A 114 -10.17 17.01 -4.37
CA TRP A 114 -10.72 16.72 -3.06
C TRP A 114 -10.41 17.85 -2.07
N ALA A 115 -9.14 18.26 -1.96
CA ALA A 115 -8.74 19.32 -1.02
C ALA A 115 -9.51 20.63 -1.26
N ILE A 116 -9.72 21.00 -2.53
CA ILE A 116 -10.52 22.17 -2.91
C ILE A 116 -11.98 21.97 -2.50
N SER A 117 -12.60 20.84 -2.87
CA SER A 117 -14.00 20.54 -2.52
C SER A 117 -14.23 20.48 -1.00
N TRP A 118 -13.22 20.06 -0.24
CA TRP A 118 -13.25 19.97 1.21
C TRP A 118 -13.32 21.35 1.86
N VAL A 119 -12.46 22.27 1.43
CA VAL A 119 -12.42 23.65 1.95
C VAL A 119 -13.67 24.45 1.54
N LEU A 120 -14.25 24.15 0.37
CA LEU A 120 -15.53 24.72 -0.05
C LEU A 120 -16.75 24.09 0.63
N GLU A 121 -16.56 23.17 1.57
CA GLU A 121 -17.62 22.43 2.27
C GLU A 121 -18.58 21.66 1.34
N PHE A 122 -18.12 21.32 0.13
CA PHE A 122 -18.86 20.46 -0.81
C PHE A 122 -18.69 18.99 -0.42
N PHE A 123 -19.14 18.62 0.78
CA PHE A 123 -18.86 17.32 1.40
C PHE A 123 -19.31 16.12 0.56
N LEU A 124 -20.43 16.23 -0.16
CA LEU A 124 -20.87 15.18 -1.09
C LEU A 124 -19.87 14.97 -2.23
N ILE A 125 -19.43 16.05 -2.88
CA ILE A 125 -18.43 16.00 -3.96
C ILE A 125 -17.10 15.47 -3.41
N SER A 126 -16.68 15.97 -2.25
CA SER A 126 -15.49 15.47 -1.53
C SER A 126 -15.55 13.96 -1.32
N THR A 127 -16.69 13.44 -0.85
CA THR A 127 -16.88 12.01 -0.59
C THR A 127 -16.84 11.20 -1.89
N ILE A 128 -17.45 11.69 -2.98
CA ILE A 128 -17.39 11.04 -4.30
C ILE A 128 -15.95 11.00 -4.81
N LEU A 129 -15.22 12.11 -4.73
CA LEU A 129 -13.81 12.21 -5.15
C LEU A 129 -12.92 11.24 -4.34
N LEU A 130 -13.12 11.14 -3.03
CA LEU A 130 -12.42 10.18 -2.19
C LEU A 130 -12.78 8.72 -2.53
N GLY A 131 -14.04 8.45 -2.86
CA GLY A 131 -14.44 7.12 -3.32
C GLY A 131 -13.73 6.73 -4.62
N LEU A 132 -13.69 7.63 -5.60
CA LEU A 132 -12.94 7.44 -6.84
C LEU A 132 -11.43 7.29 -6.57
N LEU A 133 -10.88 8.08 -5.64
CA LEU A 133 -9.47 7.99 -5.26
C LEU A 133 -9.14 6.62 -4.67
N VAL A 134 -9.96 6.11 -3.75
CA VAL A 134 -9.78 4.76 -3.19
C VAL A 134 -9.84 3.71 -4.29
N LEU A 135 -10.78 3.80 -5.23
CA LEU A 135 -10.89 2.84 -6.35
C LEU A 135 -9.64 2.87 -7.25
N CYS A 136 -9.15 4.05 -7.63
CA CYS A 136 -7.92 4.19 -8.41
C CYS A 136 -6.70 3.60 -7.67
N LEU A 137 -6.54 3.92 -6.39
CA LEU A 137 -5.42 3.43 -5.59
C LEU A 137 -5.52 1.93 -5.30
N LEU A 138 -6.73 1.39 -5.13
CA LEU A 138 -6.96 -0.04 -4.97
C LEU A 138 -6.60 -0.79 -6.26
N TYR A 139 -7.06 -0.28 -7.41
CA TYR A 139 -6.68 -0.81 -8.72
C TYR A 139 -5.16 -0.82 -8.89
N SER A 140 -4.47 0.28 -8.60
CA SER A 140 -3.00 0.33 -8.68
C SER A 140 -2.31 -0.66 -7.76
N ASN A 141 -2.80 -0.84 -6.52
CA ASN A 141 -2.21 -1.79 -5.58
C ASN A 141 -2.44 -3.24 -6.03
N ILE A 142 -3.61 -3.57 -6.57
CA ILE A 142 -3.90 -4.90 -7.12
C ILE A 142 -3.06 -5.15 -8.38
N ALA A 143 -3.01 -4.20 -9.31
CA ALA A 143 -2.19 -4.29 -10.51
C ALA A 143 -0.71 -4.48 -10.16
N LEU A 144 -0.21 -3.73 -9.18
CA LEU A 144 1.16 -3.87 -8.71
C LEU A 144 1.41 -5.26 -8.09
N LEU A 145 0.48 -5.80 -7.32
CA LEU A 145 0.59 -7.17 -6.77
C LEU A 145 0.57 -8.26 -7.86
N MET A 146 -0.22 -8.08 -8.92
CA MET A 146 -0.35 -9.06 -10.00
C MET A 146 0.82 -9.02 -10.99
N TYR A 147 1.28 -7.82 -11.38
CA TYR A 147 2.30 -7.65 -12.42
C TYR A 147 3.72 -7.49 -11.86
N HIS A 148 3.87 -7.11 -10.59
CA HIS A 148 5.18 -6.91 -9.96
C HIS A 148 5.16 -7.23 -8.46
N PRO A 149 5.11 -8.52 -8.09
CA PRO A 149 5.01 -8.91 -6.69
C PRO A 149 6.22 -8.40 -5.89
N PRO A 150 5.99 -7.88 -4.67
CA PRO A 150 7.06 -7.32 -3.85
C PRO A 150 8.08 -8.41 -3.50
N THR A 151 9.29 -8.29 -4.03
CA THR A 151 10.36 -9.27 -3.83
C THR A 151 11.45 -8.68 -2.95
N SER A 152 11.91 -9.43 -1.93
CA SER A 152 12.95 -8.97 -0.99
C SER A 152 14.33 -8.78 -1.64
N SER A 153 14.53 -9.20 -2.89
CA SER A 153 15.76 -8.99 -3.66
C SER A 153 15.97 -7.53 -4.10
N HIS A 154 14.89 -6.72 -4.14
CA HIS A 154 14.93 -5.32 -4.59
C HIS A 154 14.30 -4.38 -3.55
N PRO A 155 14.99 -4.12 -2.42
CA PRO A 155 14.43 -3.35 -1.31
C PRO A 155 14.12 -1.89 -1.67
N LEU A 156 14.85 -1.29 -2.62
CA LEU A 156 14.60 0.07 -3.06
C LEU A 156 13.31 0.19 -3.88
N ASP A 157 13.01 -0.78 -4.74
CA ASP A 157 11.75 -0.80 -5.50
C ASP A 157 10.56 -1.00 -4.55
N MET A 158 10.72 -1.85 -3.52
CA MET A 158 9.74 -1.99 -2.45
C MET A 158 9.50 -0.67 -1.69
N ALA A 159 10.57 0.05 -1.33
CA ALA A 159 10.47 1.29 -0.56
C ALA A 159 9.94 2.47 -1.39
N LEU A 160 10.29 2.58 -2.66
CA LEU A 160 10.00 3.77 -3.48
C LEU A 160 8.83 3.59 -4.45
N ILE A 161 8.36 2.35 -4.68
CA ILE A 161 7.18 2.08 -5.51
C ILE A 161 6.02 1.61 -4.65
N HIS A 162 6.19 0.52 -3.91
CA HIS A 162 5.09 -0.07 -3.13
C HIS A 162 4.73 0.79 -1.91
N ALA A 163 5.73 1.32 -1.21
CA ALA A 163 5.46 2.04 0.02
C ALA A 163 4.63 3.32 -0.19
N PRO A 164 5.02 4.28 -1.05
CA PRO A 164 4.24 5.50 -1.25
C PRO A 164 2.81 5.21 -1.72
N LEU A 165 2.64 4.24 -2.61
CA LEU A 165 1.32 3.87 -3.14
C LEU A 165 0.43 3.25 -2.05
N ARG A 166 0.99 2.44 -1.15
CA ARG A 166 0.25 1.86 -0.01
C ARG A 166 -0.08 2.90 1.05
N PHE A 167 0.88 3.74 1.43
CA PHE A 167 0.63 4.86 2.32
C PHE A 167 -0.49 5.75 1.79
N PHE A 168 -0.45 6.03 0.48
CA PHE A 168 -1.47 6.84 -0.18
C PHE A 168 -2.83 6.14 -0.25
N LEU A 169 -2.91 4.82 -0.37
CA LEU A 169 -4.17 4.06 -0.30
C LEU A 169 -4.76 4.04 1.12
N ILE A 170 -3.92 3.77 2.12
CA ILE A 170 -4.38 3.53 3.49
C ILE A 170 -5.02 4.78 4.11
N LEU A 171 -4.47 5.97 3.81
CA LEU A 171 -5.01 7.23 4.32
C LEU A 171 -6.48 7.48 3.94
N PRO A 172 -6.88 7.52 2.65
CA PRO A 172 -8.27 7.68 2.27
C PRO A 172 -9.11 6.47 2.67
N LEU A 173 -8.61 5.24 2.51
CA LEU A 173 -9.38 4.03 2.83
C LEU A 173 -9.77 3.96 4.32
N SER A 174 -8.83 4.27 5.21
CA SER A 174 -9.00 4.07 6.65
C SER A 174 -9.47 5.32 7.39
N LEU A 175 -9.32 6.51 6.78
CA LEU A 175 -9.58 7.77 7.46
C LEU A 175 -10.32 8.79 6.61
N LEU A 176 -9.77 9.30 5.50
CA LEU A 176 -10.38 10.45 4.82
C LEU A 176 -11.75 10.13 4.25
N PHE A 177 -11.91 8.98 3.58
CA PHE A 177 -13.20 8.59 3.01
C PHE A 177 -14.26 8.39 4.09
N PRO A 178 -14.03 7.58 5.15
CA PRO A 178 -15.01 7.46 6.21
C PRO A 178 -15.28 8.79 6.94
N TYR A 179 -14.26 9.64 7.11
CA TYR A 179 -14.42 10.96 7.74
C TYR A 179 -15.33 11.88 6.92
N SER A 180 -15.07 11.99 5.61
CA SER A 180 -15.90 12.77 4.70
C SER A 180 -17.32 12.22 4.60
N LEU A 181 -17.46 10.88 4.59
CA LEU A 181 -18.76 10.21 4.60
C LEU A 181 -19.56 10.54 5.87
N PHE A 182 -18.92 10.54 7.04
CA PHE A 182 -19.59 10.89 8.30
C PHE A 182 -20.13 12.31 8.27
N ILE A 183 -19.33 13.28 7.80
CA ILE A 183 -19.80 14.67 7.69
C ILE A 183 -20.95 14.78 6.69
N THR A 184 -20.83 14.12 5.53
CA THR A 184 -21.87 14.11 4.49
C THR A 184 -23.19 13.53 5.02
N LEU A 185 -23.13 12.51 5.88
CA LEU A 185 -24.28 11.89 6.51
C LEU A 185 -24.77 12.62 7.79
N GLY A 186 -24.13 13.72 8.18
CA GLY A 186 -24.46 14.44 9.42
C GLY A 186 -24.06 13.72 10.72
N LEU A 187 -23.15 12.73 10.64
CA LEU A 187 -22.64 11.96 11.78
C LEU A 187 -21.48 12.67 12.49
N PHE A 188 -21.66 13.96 12.79
CA PHE A 188 -20.72 14.82 13.51
C PHE A 188 -21.44 15.55 14.63
N TYR A 189 -20.71 16.02 15.65
CA TYR A 189 -21.29 16.78 16.76
C TYR A 189 -20.91 18.25 16.69
N SER A 190 -21.72 19.12 17.29
CA SER A 190 -21.41 20.55 17.31
C SER A 190 -20.17 20.82 18.19
N PRO A 191 -19.18 21.59 17.71
CA PRO A 191 -18.02 21.96 18.53
C PRO A 191 -18.39 22.72 19.82
N GLY A 192 -19.54 23.40 19.82
CA GLY A 192 -20.04 24.15 20.98
C GLY A 192 -20.67 23.29 22.07
N HIS A 193 -20.96 22.02 21.78
CA HIS A 193 -21.59 21.06 22.69
C HIS A 193 -20.76 19.75 22.75
N PRO A 194 -19.51 19.83 23.27
CA PRO A 194 -18.56 18.72 23.28
C PRO A 194 -19.03 17.49 24.08
N GLU A 195 -20.03 17.64 24.96
CA GLU A 195 -20.67 16.56 25.70
C GLU A 195 -21.33 15.50 24.81
N HIS A 196 -21.69 15.86 23.57
CA HIS A 196 -22.33 14.96 22.61
C HIS A 196 -21.35 14.11 21.80
N TYR A 197 -20.07 14.06 22.20
CA TYR A 197 -19.04 13.30 21.48
C TYR A 197 -19.36 11.80 21.34
N THR A 198 -20.23 11.24 22.18
CA THR A 198 -20.62 9.82 22.21
C THR A 198 -21.77 9.46 21.26
N ASN A 199 -22.52 10.42 20.71
CA ASN A 199 -23.74 10.18 19.93
C ASN A 199 -23.53 9.23 18.74
N PHE A 200 -22.36 9.28 18.11
CA PHE A 200 -22.01 8.46 16.94
C PHE A 200 -20.87 7.47 17.23
N ALA A 201 -20.84 6.93 18.45
CA ALA A 201 -19.84 5.96 18.88
C ALA A 201 -19.86 4.67 18.05
N TRP A 202 -21.05 4.12 17.76
CA TRP A 202 -21.21 2.85 17.06
C TRP A 202 -20.83 2.90 15.57
N PRO A 203 -21.27 3.89 14.78
CA PRO A 203 -20.78 4.05 13.41
C PRO A 203 -19.25 4.22 13.37
N GLY A 204 -18.69 5.04 14.27
CA GLY A 204 -17.24 5.22 14.38
C GLY A 204 -16.52 3.93 14.73
N PHE A 205 -17.07 3.15 15.65
CA PHE A 205 -16.54 1.83 16.00
C PHE A 205 -16.55 0.89 14.81
N GLY A 206 -17.67 0.77 14.09
CA GLY A 206 -17.79 -0.12 12.93
C GLY A 206 -16.75 0.19 11.85
N VAL A 207 -16.57 1.47 11.51
CA VAL A 207 -15.55 1.92 10.56
C VAL A 207 -14.14 1.64 11.07
N ALA A 208 -13.82 2.08 12.30
CA ALA A 208 -12.49 1.91 12.86
C ALA A 208 -12.13 0.43 12.98
N PHE A 209 -13.02 -0.40 13.51
CA PHE A 209 -12.83 -1.84 13.64
C PHE A 209 -12.68 -2.51 12.27
N GLY A 210 -13.58 -2.22 11.33
CA GLY A 210 -13.57 -2.82 9.99
C GLY A 210 -12.29 -2.51 9.21
N ALA A 211 -11.88 -1.23 9.17
CA ALA A 211 -10.65 -0.82 8.49
C ALA A 211 -9.41 -1.47 9.13
N ASN A 212 -9.38 -1.57 10.46
CA ASN A 212 -8.26 -2.15 11.20
C ASN A 212 -8.17 -3.68 11.09
N ILE A 213 -9.31 -4.39 11.07
CA ILE A 213 -9.37 -5.83 10.77
C ILE A 213 -8.89 -6.11 9.36
N LEU A 214 -9.34 -5.32 8.38
CA LEU A 214 -8.87 -5.44 7.00
C LEU A 214 -7.34 -5.29 6.95
N GLY A 215 -6.80 -4.27 7.62
CA GLY A 215 -5.35 -4.08 7.72
C GLY A 215 -4.64 -5.24 8.40
N LEU A 216 -5.19 -5.77 9.48
CA LEU A 216 -4.64 -6.93 10.20
C LEU A 216 -4.57 -8.17 9.30
N VAL A 217 -5.63 -8.45 8.54
CA VAL A 217 -5.68 -9.58 7.59
C VAL A 217 -4.58 -9.43 6.53
N VAL A 218 -4.41 -8.23 5.97
CA VAL A 218 -3.35 -7.96 4.99
C VAL A 218 -1.96 -8.20 5.59
N ILE A 219 -1.71 -7.73 6.81
CA ILE A 219 -0.44 -7.91 7.53
C ILE A 219 -0.14 -9.39 7.75
N LEU A 220 -1.12 -10.16 8.26
CA LEU A 220 -0.96 -11.59 8.55
C LEU A 220 -0.73 -12.42 7.27
N MET A 221 -1.47 -12.15 6.20
CA MET A 221 -1.36 -12.92 4.96
C MET A 221 -0.05 -12.61 4.21
N ARG A 222 0.37 -11.34 4.17
CA ARG A 222 1.47 -10.89 3.29
C ARG A 222 2.76 -10.51 4.02
N CYS A 223 2.78 -10.41 5.35
CA CYS A 223 3.86 -9.75 6.11
C CYS A 223 4.14 -8.33 5.60
N ASP A 224 3.09 -7.55 5.32
CA ASP A 224 3.26 -6.22 4.76
C ASP A 224 3.66 -5.20 5.83
N ILE A 225 4.96 -4.92 5.90
CA ILE A 225 5.55 -3.95 6.84
C ILE A 225 4.97 -2.55 6.61
N VAL A 226 4.78 -2.16 5.35
CA VAL A 226 4.26 -0.84 5.02
C VAL A 226 2.86 -0.67 5.54
N TRP A 227 2.00 -1.68 5.33
CA TRP A 227 0.64 -1.65 5.82
C TRP A 227 0.59 -1.56 7.36
N ALA A 228 1.45 -2.32 8.06
CA ALA A 228 1.53 -2.27 9.52
C ALA A 228 1.91 -0.88 10.04
N VAL A 229 2.96 -0.26 9.47
CA VAL A 229 3.40 1.08 9.88
C VAL A 229 2.32 2.12 9.59
N ALA A 230 1.75 2.11 8.38
CA ALA A 230 0.72 3.05 7.98
C ALA A 230 -0.55 2.93 8.84
N ALA A 231 -1.05 1.71 9.07
CA ALA A 231 -2.24 1.48 9.89
C ALA A 231 -2.01 1.91 11.35
N THR A 232 -0.85 1.58 11.93
CA THR A 232 -0.46 2.02 13.27
C THR A 232 -0.41 3.54 13.38
N TRP A 233 0.09 4.22 12.34
CA TRP A 233 0.14 5.68 12.29
C TRP A 233 -1.25 6.30 12.25
N ILE A 234 -2.16 5.75 11.43
CA ILE A 234 -3.55 6.21 11.38
C ILE A 234 -4.24 6.00 12.74
N CYS A 235 -4.08 4.83 13.38
CA CYS A 235 -4.58 4.62 14.74
C CYS A 235 -4.05 5.66 15.72
N THR A 236 -2.74 5.94 15.66
CA THR A 236 -2.06 6.95 16.49
C THR A 236 -2.65 8.33 16.29
N SER A 237 -2.95 8.70 15.04
CA SER A 237 -3.59 9.97 14.74
C SER A 237 -4.97 10.07 15.39
N ILE A 238 -5.76 8.99 15.40
CA ILE A 238 -7.13 8.99 15.92
C ILE A 238 -7.14 9.04 17.45
N TRP A 239 -6.36 8.19 18.13
CA TRP A 239 -6.37 8.15 19.60
C TRP A 239 -5.70 9.35 20.25
N SER A 240 -4.80 10.03 19.54
CA SER A 240 -4.14 11.25 20.03
C SER A 240 -5.07 12.46 20.10
N ALA A 241 -6.17 12.47 19.33
CA ALA A 241 -7.18 13.53 19.42
C ALA A 241 -8.19 13.21 20.52
N ARG A 242 -8.53 14.18 21.37
CA ARG A 242 -9.49 14.03 22.48
C ARG A 242 -10.60 15.09 22.39
N PRO A 243 -11.82 14.82 22.89
CA PRO A 243 -12.31 13.55 23.44
C PRO A 243 -12.65 12.50 22.36
N LYS A 244 -12.82 11.23 22.77
CA LYS A 244 -13.17 10.10 21.89
C LYS A 244 -14.13 9.13 22.59
N PRO A 245 -15.15 8.60 21.89
CA PRO A 245 -15.98 7.53 22.43
C PRO A 245 -15.14 6.32 22.83
N ALA A 246 -15.46 5.72 23.97
CA ALA A 246 -14.74 4.56 24.49
C ALA A 246 -14.62 3.40 23.48
N PRO A 247 -15.67 3.01 22.73
CA PRO A 247 -15.56 1.92 21.76
C PRO A 247 -14.52 2.20 20.65
N VAL A 248 -14.49 3.42 20.12
CA VAL A 248 -13.50 3.82 19.11
C VAL A 248 -12.12 3.87 19.73
N TYR A 249 -11.98 4.54 20.89
CA TYR A 249 -10.71 4.76 21.56
C TYR A 249 -10.00 3.45 21.92
N ILE A 250 -10.72 2.50 22.52
CA ILE A 250 -10.20 1.18 22.87
C ILE A 250 -9.76 0.43 21.60
N THR A 251 -10.58 0.46 20.55
CA THR A 251 -10.29 -0.22 19.28
C THR A 251 -8.99 0.29 18.66
N VAL A 252 -8.84 1.61 18.51
CA VAL A 252 -7.63 2.15 17.85
C VAL A 252 -6.38 1.94 18.69
N ILE A 253 -6.45 1.94 20.02
CA ILE A 253 -5.30 1.57 20.87
C ILE A 253 -4.94 0.11 20.71
N LEU A 254 -5.93 -0.78 20.78
CA LEU A 254 -5.72 -2.21 20.62
C LEU A 254 -5.00 -2.51 19.31
N PHE A 255 -5.48 -1.93 18.20
CA PHE A 255 -4.86 -2.14 16.89
C PHE A 255 -3.51 -1.46 16.71
N THR A 256 -3.24 -0.34 17.41
CA THR A 256 -1.89 0.27 17.46
C THR A 256 -0.84 -0.73 17.96
N VAL A 257 -1.23 -1.62 18.88
CA VAL A 257 -0.34 -2.69 19.41
C VAL A 257 -0.46 -3.98 18.58
N LEU A 258 -1.66 -4.33 18.12
CA LEU A 258 -1.91 -5.58 17.43
C LEU A 258 -1.26 -5.64 16.04
N HIS A 259 -1.21 -4.54 15.29
CA HIS A 259 -0.54 -4.51 13.98
C HIS A 259 0.95 -4.84 14.04
N PRO A 260 1.79 -4.17 14.87
CA PRO A 260 3.20 -4.53 14.98
C PRO A 260 3.41 -5.91 15.59
N LEU A 261 2.57 -6.33 16.54
CA LEU A 261 2.63 -7.67 17.12
C LEU A 261 2.32 -8.76 16.09
N ALA A 262 1.30 -8.56 15.26
CA ALA A 262 0.94 -9.47 14.18
C ALA A 262 2.08 -9.58 13.16
N LEU A 263 2.68 -8.44 12.76
CA LEU A 263 3.83 -8.45 11.87
C LEU A 263 5.01 -9.23 12.47
N PHE A 264 5.34 -9.00 13.74
CA PHE A 264 6.41 -9.72 14.44
C PHE A 264 6.12 -11.21 14.54
N GLY A 265 4.88 -11.59 14.88
CA GLY A 265 4.42 -12.96 14.95
C GLY A 265 4.54 -13.68 13.60
N THR A 266 4.10 -13.05 12.50
CA THR A 266 4.22 -13.66 11.17
C THR A 266 5.67 -13.76 10.70
N LEU A 267 6.51 -12.76 11.01
CA LEU A 267 7.94 -12.81 10.72
C LEU A 267 8.64 -13.94 11.48
N LEU A 268 8.33 -14.11 12.77
CA LEU A 268 8.86 -15.19 13.60
C LEU A 268 8.41 -16.56 13.07
N TYR A 269 7.11 -16.72 12.79
CA TYR A 269 6.55 -17.95 12.23
C TYR A 269 7.23 -18.34 10.91
N ARG A 270 7.41 -17.39 9.98
CA ARG A 270 8.10 -17.65 8.71
C ARG A 270 9.57 -18.01 8.89
N ARG A 271 10.26 -17.42 9.88
CA ARG A 271 11.66 -17.76 10.18
C ARG A 271 11.80 -19.16 10.78
N LEU A 272 10.87 -19.56 11.65
CA LEU A 272 10.87 -20.88 12.28
C LEU A 272 10.49 -21.98 11.27
N SER A 273 9.42 -21.79 10.50
CA SER A 273 8.99 -22.76 9.49
C SER A 273 10.04 -23.00 8.38
N LYS A 274 10.82 -21.96 8.00
CA LYS A 274 11.95 -22.13 7.07
C LYS A 274 13.12 -22.94 7.65
N ARG A 275 13.27 -23.01 8.98
CA ARG A 275 14.31 -23.83 9.61
C ARG A 275 13.94 -25.30 9.62
N GLU A 276 12.66 -25.62 9.79
CA GLU A 276 12.14 -26.99 9.77
C GLU A 276 12.27 -27.63 8.38
N GLY A 277 12.05 -26.88 7.30
CA GLY A 277 12.25 -27.36 5.92
C GLY A 277 13.71 -27.55 5.49
N ARG A 278 14.69 -27.21 6.33
CA ARG A 278 16.13 -27.39 6.03
C ARG A 278 16.68 -28.74 6.52
N ILE A 279 15.87 -29.51 7.25
CA ILE A 279 16.13 -30.90 7.63
C ILE A 279 15.32 -31.80 6.68
N ALA A 280 15.49 -31.60 5.37
CA ALA A 280 15.10 -32.60 4.41
C ALA A 280 16.29 -33.57 4.29
N LEU A 281 16.09 -34.83 4.67
CA LEU A 281 17.04 -35.89 4.32
C LEU A 281 17.25 -35.89 2.80
N PRO A 282 18.47 -36.14 2.29
CA PRO A 282 18.66 -36.40 0.87
C PRO A 282 17.66 -37.48 0.46
N THR A 283 16.85 -37.21 -0.57
CA THR A 283 16.15 -38.28 -1.27
C THR A 283 17.23 -39.21 -1.80
N ASP A 284 17.25 -40.46 -1.33
CA ASP A 284 18.09 -41.51 -1.89
C ASP A 284 17.81 -41.57 -3.40
N GLU A 285 18.75 -41.05 -4.19
CA GLU A 285 18.76 -41.25 -5.63
C GLU A 285 19.07 -42.72 -5.89
N GLY A 286 18.06 -43.48 -6.31
CA GLY A 286 18.30 -44.82 -6.83
C GLY A 286 17.03 -45.56 -7.15
N HIS A 287 16.41 -45.27 -8.30
CA HIS A 287 15.53 -46.12 -9.13
C HIS A 287 14.87 -45.19 -10.18
N ASP A 288 14.96 -45.30 -11.51
CA ASP A 288 15.58 -46.18 -12.51
C ASP A 288 15.74 -45.30 -13.78
N THR A 289 16.74 -45.41 -14.65
CA THR A 289 16.81 -46.39 -15.76
C THR A 289 17.98 -46.00 -16.71
N GLY A 290 18.73 -46.98 -17.23
CA GLY A 290 19.23 -46.92 -18.61
C GLY A 290 20.70 -46.63 -18.92
N SER A 291 21.53 -47.70 -18.87
CA SER A 291 22.66 -48.00 -19.79
C SER A 291 24.11 -47.60 -19.47
N SER A 292 24.95 -48.64 -19.56
CA SER A 292 26.41 -48.70 -19.82
C SER A 292 27.41 -48.58 -18.65
N GLY A 293 27.77 -49.76 -18.13
CA GLY A 293 29.18 -50.17 -18.02
C GLY A 293 29.98 -49.71 -16.80
N ARG A 294 29.90 -50.45 -15.69
CA ARG A 294 31.07 -50.64 -14.81
C ARG A 294 30.98 -51.93 -13.99
N ARG A 295 32.09 -52.66 -14.00
CA ARG A 295 32.28 -54.06 -13.61
C ARG A 295 32.64 -54.17 -12.12
N GLY A 296 32.01 -55.10 -11.40
CA GLY A 296 32.48 -55.65 -10.11
C GLY A 296 31.35 -56.27 -9.27
N PRO A 297 31.63 -57.12 -8.27
CA PRO A 297 32.67 -58.14 -8.15
C PRO A 297 32.13 -59.54 -8.56
N ARG A 298 33.05 -60.41 -8.97
CA ARG A 298 32.81 -61.73 -9.55
C ARG A 298 32.36 -62.74 -8.47
N GLU A 299 31.18 -63.34 -8.63
CA GLU A 299 30.81 -64.54 -7.87
C GLU A 299 31.83 -65.64 -8.17
N VAL A 300 32.32 -66.26 -7.10
CA VAL A 300 33.30 -67.35 -7.15
C VAL A 300 32.51 -68.63 -7.36
N ASP A 301 32.67 -69.27 -8.52
CA ASP A 301 32.12 -70.60 -8.81
C ASP A 301 32.60 -71.61 -7.76
N ALA A 302 31.66 -72.11 -6.94
CA ALA A 302 31.92 -73.10 -5.90
C ALA A 302 32.24 -74.50 -6.45
N GLU A 303 32.14 -74.71 -7.77
CA GLU A 303 32.40 -76.01 -8.42
C GLU A 303 33.87 -76.20 -8.85
N ALA A 304 34.73 -75.20 -8.65
CA ALA A 304 36.16 -75.28 -8.98
C ALA A 304 37.05 -75.83 -7.84
N LEU A 305 36.48 -76.24 -6.69
CA LEU A 305 37.25 -76.64 -5.49
C LEU A 305 37.36 -78.15 -5.23
N TRP A 306 36.77 -78.99 -6.10
CA TRP A 306 36.91 -80.44 -6.00
C TRP A 306 37.36 -81.04 -7.33
N GLY A 307 38.64 -80.86 -7.62
CA GLY A 307 39.33 -81.61 -8.66
C GLY A 307 40.02 -82.85 -8.10
N SER A 308 39.98 -83.92 -8.90
CA SER A 308 40.88 -85.08 -8.95
C SER A 308 40.61 -86.29 -8.05
N GLY A 309 40.53 -87.45 -8.72
CA GLY A 309 40.41 -88.80 -8.19
C GLY A 309 39.95 -89.74 -9.29
#